data_AF-A0A7J4FSE1-F1
#
_entry.id   AF-A0A7J4FSE1-F1
#
_cell.length_a   1.000
_cell.length_b   1.000
_cell.length_c   1.000
_cell.angle_alpha   90.00
_cell.angle_beta   90.00
_cell.angle_gamma   90.00
#
_symmetry.space_group_name_H-M   'P 1'
#
loop_
_entity.id
_entity.type
_entity.pdbx_description
1 polymer ?
#
loop_
_entity_poly.entity_id
_entity_poly.type
_entity_poly.pdbx_seq_one_letter_code
_entity_poly.pdbx_strand_id
1 'polypeptide(L)'
;MNEPTRRTTRRIVRVISLALAMSLCTFLYIPACTGNVQEATIFYFDGGIKTGHTLDLEQGYIIRVGDIGNDGAAIGISDGGKEVANPDILKKSSHTFEKEMGGVDYDIITISLIGTDTDSNTVSVIVEQYIDPGRSFDYPLISDVSVNIAEGDLEPLKEGYKLGVTSIADGNAILTLYRGGVTVKQEKLYENDPDKGRFVYMKKIEGEYRTILIMELDRVFWDAKGGMVRLRGLSQFKDPEYVRTLKETS
;
A
#
# COMPACT_ATOMS: atom_id res chain seq x y z
N MET A 1 34.56 -15.46 -71.46
CA MET A 1 34.20 -16.78 -70.90
C MET A 1 35.16 -17.03 -69.74
N ASN A 2 34.83 -17.02 -68.45
CA ASN A 2 33.59 -16.90 -67.69
C ASN A 2 33.87 -16.01 -66.46
N GLU A 3 32.90 -15.19 -66.08
CA GLU A 3 32.91 -14.31 -64.91
C GLU A 3 31.91 -14.88 -63.87
N PRO A 4 32.33 -15.69 -62.88
CA PRO A 4 31.41 -16.20 -61.85
C PRO A 4 31.56 -15.53 -60.49
N THR A 5 32.53 -14.64 -60.27
CA THR A 5 32.92 -14.23 -58.91
C THR A 5 32.22 -12.97 -58.39
N ARG A 6 31.54 -12.20 -59.26
CA ARG A 6 30.97 -10.88 -58.89
C ARG A 6 29.51 -10.93 -58.44
N ARG A 7 28.77 -11.99 -58.78
CA ARG A 7 27.33 -12.13 -58.43
C ARG A 7 27.09 -12.65 -57.02
N THR A 8 28.00 -13.45 -56.47
CA THR A 8 27.84 -14.09 -55.16
C THR A 8 28.01 -13.10 -54.02
N THR A 9 29.00 -12.20 -54.12
CA THR A 9 29.31 -11.21 -53.07
C THR A 9 28.20 -10.16 -52.89
N ARG A 10 27.52 -9.73 -53.97
CA ARG A 10 26.39 -8.78 -53.88
C ARG A 10 25.13 -9.38 -53.23
N ARG A 11 24.91 -10.69 -53.35
CA ARG A 11 23.77 -11.37 -52.71
C ARG A 11 23.99 -11.52 -51.20
N ILE A 12 25.20 -11.86 -50.78
CA ILE A 12 25.53 -12.06 -49.35
C ILE A 12 25.42 -10.73 -48.58
N VAL A 13 25.91 -9.62 -49.16
CA VAL A 13 25.84 -8.30 -48.50
C VAL A 13 24.40 -7.81 -48.34
N ARG A 14 23.49 -8.09 -49.29
CA ARG A 14 22.05 -7.76 -49.19
C ARG A 14 21.30 -8.60 -48.16
N VAL A 15 21.67 -9.88 -47.98
CA VAL A 15 21.02 -10.76 -46.99
C VAL A 15 21.44 -10.39 -45.57
N ILE A 16 22.72 -10.03 -45.37
CA ILE A 16 23.23 -9.61 -44.05
C ILE A 16 22.62 -8.27 -43.62
N SER A 17 22.46 -7.31 -44.54
CA SER A 17 21.85 -6.00 -44.23
C SER A 17 20.34 -6.09 -44.00
N LEU A 18 19.63 -7.03 -44.63
CA LEU A 18 18.21 -7.29 -44.33
C LEU A 18 18.04 -8.00 -42.97
N ALA A 19 18.94 -8.92 -42.62
CA ALA A 19 18.91 -9.62 -41.33
C ALA A 19 19.25 -8.68 -40.15
N LEU A 20 20.19 -7.74 -40.34
CA LEU A 20 20.50 -6.72 -39.33
C LEU A 20 19.36 -5.70 -39.16
N ALA A 21 18.67 -5.33 -40.24
CA ALA A 21 17.49 -4.45 -40.16
C ALA A 21 16.29 -5.13 -39.48
N MET A 22 16.06 -6.43 -39.71
CA MET A 22 14.98 -7.17 -39.05
C MET A 22 15.30 -7.54 -37.59
N SER A 23 16.58 -7.78 -37.26
CA SER A 23 17.02 -7.98 -35.86
C SER A 23 16.98 -6.71 -35.02
N LEU A 24 17.07 -5.53 -35.65
CA LEU A 24 16.95 -4.25 -34.95
C LEU A 24 15.48 -3.87 -34.67
N CYS A 25 14.53 -4.40 -35.45
CA CYS A 25 13.10 -4.18 -35.23
C CYS A 25 12.48 -5.07 -34.15
N THR A 26 13.13 -6.16 -33.73
CA THR A 26 12.61 -7.04 -32.66
C THR A 26 12.89 -6.54 -31.25
N PHE A 27 13.72 -5.51 -31.06
CA PHE A 27 13.98 -4.90 -29.75
C PHE A 27 13.11 -3.66 -29.45
N LEU A 28 12.25 -3.23 -30.37
CA LEU A 28 11.40 -2.05 -30.18
C LEU A 28 9.95 -2.36 -29.78
N TYR A 29 9.64 -3.62 -29.48
CA TYR A 29 8.33 -4.05 -28.99
C TYR A 29 8.46 -4.80 -27.66
N ILE A 30 9.14 -4.20 -26.69
CA ILE A 30 8.71 -4.43 -25.31
C ILE A 30 7.44 -3.59 -25.19
N PRO A 31 6.23 -4.18 -25.08
CA PRO A 31 5.11 -3.40 -24.60
C PRO A 31 5.56 -2.85 -23.26
N ALA A 32 5.79 -1.54 -23.20
CA ALA A 32 5.89 -0.87 -21.93
C ALA A 32 4.54 -1.15 -21.27
N CYS A 33 4.49 -2.14 -20.39
CA CYS A 33 3.47 -2.24 -19.39
C CYS A 33 3.67 -1.00 -18.50
N THR A 34 3.21 0.16 -18.98
CA THR A 34 3.09 1.38 -18.21
C THR A 34 1.88 1.21 -17.32
N GLY A 35 2.00 0.30 -16.35
CA GLY A 35 1.25 0.37 -15.12
C GLY A 35 2.11 1.10 -14.11
N ASN A 36 1.50 1.92 -13.28
CA ASN A 36 2.20 2.57 -12.18
C ASN A 36 2.78 1.51 -11.25
N VAL A 37 3.91 1.82 -10.62
CA VAL A 37 4.48 0.99 -9.57
C VAL A 37 3.80 1.37 -8.27
N GLN A 38 3.12 0.39 -7.67
CA GLN A 38 2.57 0.50 -6.33
C GLN A 38 3.52 -0.21 -5.37
N GLU A 39 4.19 0.56 -4.52
CA GLU A 39 5.09 0.05 -3.48
C GLU A 39 4.29 -0.48 -2.28
N ALA A 40 4.99 -1.00 -1.26
CA ALA A 40 4.35 -1.45 -0.03
C ALA A 40 3.57 -0.30 0.66
N THR A 41 2.37 -0.60 1.16
CA THR A 41 1.59 0.35 1.95
C THR A 41 2.27 0.60 3.31
N ILE A 42 2.54 1.86 3.62
CA ILE A 42 3.18 2.29 4.89
C ILE A 42 2.22 3.02 5.82
N PHE A 43 1.09 3.50 5.29
CA PHE A 43 0.05 4.13 6.09
C PHE A 43 -1.33 3.80 5.55
N TYR A 44 -2.25 3.58 6.48
CA TYR A 44 -3.67 3.39 6.19
C TYR A 44 -4.51 4.10 7.23
N PHE A 45 -5.47 4.91 6.79
CA PHE A 45 -6.45 5.56 7.64
C PHE A 45 -7.84 5.38 7.07
N ASP A 46 -8.77 4.92 7.90
CA ASP A 46 -10.21 4.89 7.61
C ASP A 46 -10.90 5.70 8.71
N GLY A 47 -11.49 6.85 8.34
CA GLY A 47 -12.14 7.71 9.30
C GLY A 47 -12.58 9.06 8.78
N GLY A 48 -13.07 9.88 9.72
CA GLY A 48 -13.56 11.24 9.45
C GLY A 48 -12.47 12.30 9.62
N ILE A 49 -12.33 13.20 8.65
CA ILE A 49 -11.46 14.39 8.75
C ILE A 49 -12.34 15.64 8.63
N LYS A 50 -12.17 16.57 9.57
CA LYS A 50 -12.89 17.85 9.58
C LYS A 50 -12.17 18.91 8.75
N THR A 51 -12.92 19.80 8.10
CA THR A 51 -12.36 20.99 7.44
C THR A 51 -11.49 21.78 8.41
N GLY A 52 -10.33 22.23 7.93
CA GLY A 52 -9.36 22.98 8.73
C GLY A 52 -8.46 22.13 9.63
N HIS A 53 -8.72 20.83 9.74
CA HIS A 53 -7.78 19.87 10.34
C HIS A 53 -6.91 19.22 9.26
N THR A 54 -5.76 18.73 9.71
CA THR A 54 -4.81 17.99 8.89
C THR A 54 -4.72 16.53 9.34
N LEU A 55 -4.36 15.67 8.40
CA LEU A 55 -3.91 14.32 8.66
C LEU A 55 -2.44 14.24 8.23
N ASP A 56 -1.55 14.17 9.21
CA ASP A 56 -0.13 13.95 8.99
C ASP A 56 0.11 12.49 8.61
N LEU A 57 0.82 12.29 7.51
CA LEU A 57 1.17 10.99 6.94
C LEU A 57 2.66 10.71 7.15
N GLU A 58 3.10 9.51 6.76
CA GLU A 58 4.53 9.18 6.77
C GLU A 58 5.31 9.97 5.71
N GLN A 59 6.64 9.99 5.82
CA GLN A 59 7.54 10.68 4.87
C GLN A 59 7.25 12.19 4.67
N GLY A 60 6.54 12.83 5.61
CA GLY A 60 6.32 14.29 5.64
C GLY A 60 5.19 14.80 4.73
N TYR A 61 4.31 13.90 4.28
CA TYR A 61 3.08 14.28 3.58
C TYR A 61 1.98 14.68 4.56
N ILE A 62 1.11 15.59 4.12
CA ILE A 62 -0.02 16.07 4.92
C ILE A 62 -1.25 16.15 4.01
N ILE A 63 -2.37 15.60 4.48
CA ILE A 63 -3.68 15.78 3.86
C ILE A 63 -4.45 16.87 4.60
N ARG A 64 -5.10 17.77 3.85
CA ARG A 64 -5.99 18.79 4.39
C ARG A 64 -7.32 18.77 3.65
N VAL A 65 -8.41 18.83 4.41
CA VAL A 65 -9.75 18.98 3.86
C VAL A 65 -10.06 20.46 3.68
N GLY A 66 -10.34 20.84 2.44
CA GLY A 66 -10.78 22.16 2.05
C GLY A 66 -12.30 22.28 2.09
N ASP A 67 -12.86 22.84 1.02
CA ASP A 67 -14.29 23.04 0.88
C ASP A 67 -15.02 21.71 0.70
N ILE A 68 -16.14 21.54 1.40
CA ILE A 68 -16.99 20.35 1.34
C ILE A 68 -18.31 20.73 0.67
N GLY A 69 -18.67 19.98 -0.37
CA GLY A 69 -19.98 20.01 -0.99
C GLY A 69 -20.80 18.76 -0.67
N ASN A 70 -22.06 18.74 -1.11
CA ASN A 70 -22.93 17.58 -0.94
C ASN A 70 -22.44 16.34 -1.70
N ASP A 71 -21.73 16.55 -2.81
CA ASP A 71 -21.33 15.48 -3.74
C ASP A 71 -19.81 15.26 -3.81
N GLY A 72 -19.02 15.98 -3.02
CA GLY A 72 -17.57 15.89 -3.06
C GLY A 72 -16.87 16.83 -2.10
N ALA A 73 -15.55 16.80 -2.08
CA ALA A 73 -14.73 17.70 -1.28
C ALA A 73 -13.39 17.98 -1.97
N ALA A 74 -12.90 19.20 -1.79
CA ALA A 74 -11.53 19.56 -2.13
C ALA A 74 -10.58 18.98 -1.07
N ILE A 75 -9.58 18.20 -1.51
CA ILE A 75 -8.61 17.58 -0.61
C ILE A 75 -7.20 17.97 -1.06
N GLY A 76 -6.55 18.83 -0.27
CA GLY A 76 -5.18 19.26 -0.50
C GLY A 76 -4.17 18.22 -0.01
N ILE A 77 -3.16 17.95 -0.82
CA ILE A 77 -1.98 17.14 -0.47
C ILE A 77 -0.79 18.07 -0.45
N SER A 78 -0.10 18.11 0.69
CA SER A 78 1.12 18.87 0.88
C SER A 78 2.30 17.96 1.11
N ASP A 79 3.44 18.36 0.56
CA ASP A 79 4.74 17.75 0.75
C ASP A 79 5.67 18.79 1.40
N GLY A 80 6.10 18.52 2.65
CA GLY A 80 7.05 19.40 3.35
C GLY A 80 6.53 20.84 3.51
N GLY A 81 5.21 20.98 3.64
CA GLY A 81 4.51 22.27 3.75
C GLY A 81 4.18 22.95 2.42
N LYS A 82 4.57 22.39 1.27
CA LYS A 82 4.20 22.89 -0.05
C LYS A 82 3.05 22.07 -0.61
N GLU A 83 1.97 22.72 -1.04
CA GLU A 83 0.88 22.04 -1.74
C GLU A 83 1.36 21.47 -3.08
N VAL A 84 1.12 20.19 -3.30
CA VAL A 84 1.51 19.44 -4.51
C VAL A 84 0.32 18.95 -5.32
N ALA A 85 -0.84 18.80 -4.68
CA ALA A 85 -2.10 18.51 -5.35
C ALA A 85 -3.28 19.08 -4.54
N ASN A 86 -4.37 19.42 -5.22
CA ASN A 86 -5.63 19.83 -4.59
C ASN A 86 -6.82 19.33 -5.42
N PRO A 87 -7.02 18.00 -5.53
CA PRO A 87 -8.15 17.42 -6.24
C PRO A 87 -9.49 17.74 -5.59
N ASP A 88 -10.50 17.98 -6.42
CA ASP A 88 -11.90 17.86 -6.06
C ASP A 88 -12.32 16.39 -6.22
N ILE A 89 -12.49 15.69 -5.11
CA ILE A 89 -12.84 14.27 -5.12
C ILE A 89 -14.35 14.13 -4.96
N LEU A 90 -14.99 13.38 -5.87
CA LEU A 90 -16.42 13.11 -5.81
C LEU A 90 -16.73 12.00 -4.80
N LYS A 91 -17.91 12.05 -4.22
CA LYS A 91 -18.40 11.03 -3.29
C LYS A 91 -18.41 9.65 -3.96
N LYS A 92 -17.88 8.65 -3.26
CA LYS A 92 -17.65 7.28 -3.75
C LYS A 92 -16.70 7.18 -4.94
N SER A 93 -15.78 8.14 -5.06
CA SER A 93 -14.65 8.07 -5.99
C SER A 93 -13.33 8.14 -5.24
N SER A 94 -12.26 7.81 -5.93
CA SER A 94 -10.90 7.94 -5.43
C SER A 94 -10.05 8.83 -6.33
N HIS A 95 -8.98 9.35 -5.74
CA HIS A 95 -7.89 10.03 -6.45
C HIS A 95 -6.57 9.44 -5.98
N THR A 96 -5.68 9.16 -6.92
CA THR A 96 -4.30 8.76 -6.63
C THR A 96 -3.36 9.89 -7.03
N PHE A 97 -2.54 10.32 -6.08
CA PHE A 97 -1.41 11.19 -6.31
C PHE A 97 -0.18 10.34 -6.66
N GLU A 98 0.37 10.62 -7.83
CA GLU A 98 1.47 9.87 -8.44
C GLU A 98 2.71 10.76 -8.56
N LYS A 99 3.89 10.13 -8.65
CA LYS A 99 5.16 10.84 -8.83
C LYS A 99 6.07 10.10 -9.81
N GLU A 100 6.46 10.79 -10.88
CA GLU A 100 7.42 10.28 -11.86
C GLU A 100 8.84 10.35 -11.29
N MET A 101 9.55 9.22 -11.29
CA MET A 101 10.97 9.13 -10.94
C MET A 101 11.70 8.22 -11.92
N GLY A 102 12.62 8.80 -12.69
CA GLY A 102 13.41 8.03 -13.66
C GLY A 102 12.57 7.41 -14.78
N GLY A 103 11.48 8.06 -15.19
CA GLY A 103 10.55 7.56 -16.21
C GLY A 103 9.61 6.45 -15.72
N VAL A 104 9.48 6.28 -14.41
CA VAL A 104 8.52 5.35 -13.77
C VAL A 104 7.59 6.16 -12.89
N ASP A 105 6.28 5.98 -13.07
CA ASP A 105 5.25 6.59 -12.23
C ASP A 105 4.99 5.70 -11.01
N TYR A 106 5.09 6.31 -9.83
CA TYR A 106 4.83 5.64 -8.55
C TYR A 106 3.54 6.18 -7.94
N ASP A 107 2.65 5.28 -7.52
CA ASP A 107 1.50 5.65 -6.70
C ASP A 107 2.03 6.03 -5.30
N ILE A 108 1.73 7.24 -4.81
CA ILE A 108 2.24 7.72 -3.51
C ILE A 108 1.12 7.75 -2.47
N ILE A 109 -0.02 8.35 -2.82
CA ILE A 109 -1.17 8.47 -1.92
C ILE A 109 -2.43 8.20 -2.71
N THR A 110 -3.27 7.28 -2.24
CA THR A 110 -4.65 7.10 -2.72
C THR A 110 -5.62 7.59 -1.67
N ILE A 111 -6.57 8.43 -2.08
CA ILE A 111 -7.62 8.99 -1.23
C ILE A 111 -8.96 8.59 -1.82
N SER A 112 -9.72 7.78 -1.09
CA SER A 112 -11.08 7.38 -1.45
C SER A 112 -12.08 8.14 -0.59
N LEU A 113 -12.95 8.95 -1.21
CA LEU A 113 -13.98 9.70 -0.51
C LEU A 113 -15.24 8.85 -0.35
N ILE A 114 -15.55 8.44 0.88
CA ILE A 114 -16.69 7.58 1.19
C ILE A 114 -17.97 8.41 1.38
N GLY A 115 -17.84 9.56 2.05
CA GLY A 115 -18.97 10.41 2.36
C GLY A 115 -18.59 11.83 2.75
N THR A 116 -19.58 12.71 2.72
CA THR A 116 -19.49 14.11 3.09
C THR A 116 -20.65 14.44 4.04
N ASP A 117 -20.36 15.28 5.03
CA ASP A 117 -21.32 15.87 5.95
C ASP A 117 -21.04 17.38 6.03
N THR A 118 -21.87 18.15 5.34
CA THR A 118 -21.77 19.61 5.24
C THR A 118 -22.21 20.32 6.52
N ASP A 119 -23.04 19.69 7.35
CA ASP A 119 -23.48 20.27 8.63
C ASP A 119 -22.34 20.22 9.66
N SER A 120 -21.61 19.10 9.72
CA SER A 120 -20.48 18.93 10.63
C SER A 120 -19.13 19.34 10.04
N ASN A 121 -19.09 19.73 8.76
CA ASN A 121 -17.89 19.98 7.97
C ASN A 121 -16.88 18.81 8.06
N THR A 122 -17.37 17.59 7.88
CA THR A 122 -16.56 16.36 7.96
C THR A 122 -16.64 15.58 6.65
N VAL A 123 -15.51 15.03 6.21
CA VAL A 123 -15.46 14.01 5.17
C VAL A 123 -15.07 12.67 5.76
N SER A 124 -15.71 11.60 5.31
CA SER A 124 -15.29 10.22 5.60
C SER A 124 -14.42 9.74 4.44
N VAL A 125 -13.17 9.39 4.74
CA VAL A 125 -12.18 9.00 3.74
C VAL A 125 -11.45 7.72 4.14
N ILE A 126 -11.01 7.00 3.12
CA ILE A 126 -9.95 6.00 3.24
C ILE A 126 -8.70 6.60 2.59
N VAL A 127 -7.59 6.61 3.31
CA VAL A 127 -6.28 7.07 2.83
C VAL A 127 -5.31 5.91 2.87
N GLU A 128 -4.68 5.64 1.75
CA GLU A 128 -3.58 4.68 1.60
C GLU A 128 -2.33 5.45 1.18
N GLN A 129 -1.22 5.23 1.87
CA GLN A 129 0.08 5.75 1.47
C GLN A 129 1.02 4.60 1.14
N TYR A 130 1.72 4.74 0.02
CA TYR A 130 2.79 3.85 -0.40
C TYR A 130 4.14 4.55 -0.26
N ILE A 131 5.23 3.77 -0.28
CA ILE A 131 6.58 4.32 -0.16
C ILE A 131 6.87 5.29 -1.32
N ASP A 132 7.21 6.54 -1.03
CA ASP A 132 7.89 7.42 -1.99
C ASP A 132 9.38 7.04 -2.04
N PRO A 133 9.88 6.42 -3.11
CA PRO A 133 11.30 6.03 -3.22
C PRO A 133 12.25 7.24 -3.27
N GLY A 134 11.74 8.44 -3.52
CA GLY A 134 12.52 9.68 -3.47
C GLY A 134 12.76 10.20 -2.05
N ARG A 135 12.28 9.51 -1.01
CA ARG A 135 12.37 9.93 0.39
C ARG A 135 12.95 8.86 1.28
N SER A 136 13.71 9.28 2.28
CA SER A 136 14.13 8.39 3.36
C SER A 136 12.92 7.94 4.17
N PHE A 137 12.85 6.65 4.46
CA PHE A 137 11.87 6.08 5.37
C PHE A 137 12.52 4.94 6.14
N ASP A 138 12.21 4.86 7.43
CA ASP A 138 12.66 3.74 8.26
C ASP A 138 11.92 2.49 7.78
N TYR A 139 12.64 1.61 7.07
CA TYR A 139 12.07 0.38 6.56
C TYR A 139 11.36 -0.42 7.66
N PRO A 140 10.26 -1.09 7.33
CA PRO A 140 9.52 -1.87 8.30
C PRO A 140 10.37 -3.02 8.86
N LEU A 141 10.11 -3.37 10.12
CA LEU A 141 10.74 -4.50 10.82
C LEU A 141 10.37 -5.86 10.19
N ILE A 142 9.20 -5.92 9.54
CA ILE A 142 8.73 -7.00 8.68
C ILE A 142 8.09 -6.32 7.47
N SER A 143 8.46 -6.68 6.23
CA SER A 143 7.99 -6.00 5.03
C SER A 143 7.26 -6.94 4.10
N ASP A 144 5.99 -6.63 3.81
CA ASP A 144 5.17 -7.23 2.75
C ASP A 144 5.26 -8.77 2.64
N VAL A 145 5.09 -9.45 3.78
CA VAL A 145 5.13 -10.92 3.82
C VAL A 145 3.73 -11.52 3.79
N SER A 146 3.62 -12.73 3.23
CA SER A 146 2.44 -13.58 3.39
C SER A 146 2.65 -14.57 4.52
N VAL A 147 1.63 -14.75 5.36
CA VAL A 147 1.66 -15.72 6.46
C VAL A 147 0.39 -16.56 6.47
N ASN A 148 0.51 -17.81 6.90
CA ASN A 148 -0.64 -18.68 7.14
C ASN A 148 -0.74 -18.94 8.64
N ILE A 149 -1.90 -18.72 9.23
CA ILE A 149 -2.10 -18.87 10.68
C ILE A 149 -3.35 -19.73 10.89
N ALA A 150 -3.20 -20.85 11.61
CA ALA A 150 -4.33 -21.70 11.97
C ALA A 150 -5.17 -21.04 13.08
N GLU A 151 -6.45 -21.40 13.16
CA GLU A 151 -7.31 -20.99 14.27
C GLU A 151 -6.72 -21.47 15.61
N GLY A 152 -6.56 -20.55 16.55
CA GLY A 152 -5.94 -20.79 17.85
C GLY A 152 -4.43 -20.59 17.91
N ASP A 153 -3.75 -20.50 16.76
CA ASP A 153 -2.31 -20.28 16.71
C ASP A 153 -1.93 -18.80 16.82
N LEU A 154 -0.66 -18.58 17.20
CA LEU A 154 -0.05 -17.26 17.34
C LEU A 154 1.20 -17.16 16.46
N GLU A 155 1.19 -16.19 15.55
CA GLU A 155 2.36 -15.79 14.76
C GLU A 155 3.20 -14.77 15.56
N PRO A 156 4.47 -15.06 15.87
CA PRO A 156 5.34 -14.13 16.56
C PRO A 156 5.74 -12.96 15.64
N LEU A 157 5.54 -11.75 16.14
CA LEU A 157 5.98 -10.52 15.49
C LEU A 157 7.20 -9.94 16.22
N LYS A 158 7.72 -8.79 15.74
CA LYS A 158 8.83 -8.08 16.39
C LYS A 158 8.33 -7.27 17.59
N GLU A 159 9.26 -6.80 18.43
CA GLU A 159 8.98 -5.90 19.56
C GLU A 159 7.94 -6.43 20.58
N GLY A 160 7.89 -7.76 20.74
CA GLY A 160 7.03 -8.43 21.71
C GLY A 160 5.55 -8.52 21.30
N TYR A 161 5.25 -8.20 20.03
CA TYR A 161 3.93 -8.39 19.45
C TYR A 161 3.71 -9.85 19.02
N LYS A 162 2.45 -10.29 19.01
CA LYS A 162 2.01 -11.57 18.43
C LYS A 162 0.66 -11.37 17.77
N LEU A 163 0.47 -11.96 16.59
CA LEU A 163 -0.81 -11.96 15.90
C LEU A 163 -1.46 -13.34 16.04
N GLY A 164 -2.72 -13.39 16.43
CA GLY A 164 -3.46 -14.64 16.55
C GLY A 164 -4.73 -14.63 15.72
N VAL A 165 -5.17 -15.83 15.35
CA VAL A 165 -6.49 -16.06 14.76
C VAL A 165 -7.36 -16.66 15.84
N THR A 166 -8.31 -15.88 16.35
CA THR A 166 -9.13 -16.28 17.50
C THR A 166 -10.37 -17.07 17.09
N SER A 167 -10.89 -16.79 15.89
CA SER A 167 -12.01 -17.55 15.34
C SER A 167 -12.03 -17.45 13.83
N ILE A 168 -12.44 -18.53 13.17
CA ILE A 168 -12.71 -18.57 11.74
C ILE A 168 -14.16 -18.98 11.52
N ALA A 169 -14.84 -18.28 10.61
CA ALA A 169 -16.16 -18.66 10.13
C ALA A 169 -16.23 -18.44 8.61
N ASP A 170 -17.31 -18.89 7.98
CA ASP A 170 -17.45 -18.88 6.52
C ASP A 170 -17.16 -17.48 5.92
N GLY A 171 -16.07 -17.38 5.15
CA GLY A 171 -15.57 -16.16 4.51
C GLY A 171 -15.06 -15.05 5.45
N ASN A 172 -14.85 -15.31 6.74
CA ASN A 172 -14.40 -14.30 7.70
C ASN A 172 -13.48 -14.87 8.80
N ALA A 173 -12.66 -14.00 9.39
CA ALA A 173 -11.75 -14.36 10.48
C ALA A 173 -11.67 -13.24 11.52
N ILE A 174 -11.54 -13.62 12.79
CA ILE A 174 -11.26 -12.69 13.89
C ILE A 174 -9.77 -12.72 14.18
N LEU A 175 -9.07 -11.65 13.83
CA LEU A 175 -7.66 -11.46 14.17
C LEU A 175 -7.53 -10.70 15.48
N THR A 176 -6.59 -11.14 16.32
CA THR A 176 -6.27 -10.50 17.60
C THR A 176 -4.78 -10.21 17.66
N LEU A 177 -4.43 -8.95 17.87
CA LEU A 177 -3.07 -8.52 18.11
C LEU A 177 -2.81 -8.44 19.61
N TYR A 178 -1.72 -9.08 20.04
CA TYR A 178 -1.26 -9.10 21.41
C TYR A 178 0.07 -8.37 21.54
N ARG A 179 0.31 -7.75 22.69
CA ARG A 179 1.63 -7.27 23.14
C ARG A 179 1.85 -7.66 24.59
N GLY A 180 2.96 -8.33 24.89
CA GLY A 180 3.27 -8.74 26.27
C GLY A 180 2.17 -9.61 26.91
N GLY A 181 1.42 -10.38 26.10
CA GLY A 181 0.32 -11.23 26.56
C GLY A 181 -1.04 -10.53 26.70
N VAL A 182 -1.12 -9.22 26.46
CA VAL A 182 -2.37 -8.44 26.52
C VAL A 182 -2.90 -8.19 25.12
N THR A 183 -4.22 -8.32 24.93
CA THR A 183 -4.89 -7.92 23.69
C THR A 183 -4.85 -6.40 23.52
N VAL A 184 -4.25 -5.93 22.43
CA VAL A 184 -4.18 -4.50 22.09
C VAL A 184 -5.14 -4.11 20.97
N LYS A 185 -5.55 -5.07 20.14
CA LYS A 185 -6.57 -4.89 19.10
C LYS A 185 -7.19 -6.24 18.74
N GLN A 186 -8.48 -6.24 18.45
CA GLN A 186 -9.20 -7.38 17.89
C GLN A 186 -10.15 -6.87 16.81
N GLU A 187 -10.21 -7.55 15.68
CA GLU A 187 -11.01 -7.13 14.54
C GLU A 187 -11.48 -8.32 13.73
N LYS A 188 -12.70 -8.20 13.18
CA LYS A 188 -13.29 -9.20 12.30
C LYS A 188 -13.10 -8.76 10.86
N LEU A 189 -12.41 -9.60 10.09
CA LEU A 189 -12.11 -9.39 8.68
C LEU A 189 -12.92 -10.30 7.76
N TYR A 190 -13.08 -9.89 6.51
CA TYR A 190 -13.86 -10.58 5.49
C TYR A 190 -13.05 -10.76 4.20
N GLU A 191 -13.01 -11.97 3.64
CA GLU A 191 -12.15 -12.33 2.50
C GLU A 191 -12.48 -11.56 1.20
N ASN A 192 -13.73 -11.11 1.04
CA ASN A 192 -14.22 -10.49 -0.19
C ASN A 192 -14.81 -9.08 0.05
N ASP A 193 -14.42 -8.43 1.13
CA ASP A 193 -14.84 -7.06 1.44
C ASP A 193 -13.58 -6.17 1.46
N PRO A 194 -13.31 -5.36 0.43
CA PRO A 194 -12.11 -4.53 0.41
C PRO A 194 -12.06 -3.52 1.56
N ASP A 195 -13.22 -3.11 2.08
CA ASP A 195 -13.33 -2.17 3.20
C ASP A 195 -13.17 -2.88 4.55
N LYS A 196 -13.28 -4.21 4.59
CA LYS A 196 -13.16 -5.02 5.82
C LYS A 196 -12.21 -6.19 5.70
N GLY A 197 -11.35 -6.19 4.70
CA GLY A 197 -10.33 -7.21 4.49
C GLY A 197 -9.03 -6.86 5.20
N ARG A 198 -8.86 -5.61 5.64
CA ARG A 198 -7.59 -5.09 6.15
C ARG A 198 -7.58 -4.97 7.66
N PHE A 199 -6.49 -5.44 8.28
CA PHE A 199 -6.21 -5.24 9.70
C PHE A 199 -5.14 -4.18 9.85
N VAL A 200 -5.48 -3.07 10.49
CA VAL A 200 -4.54 -1.97 10.73
C VAL A 200 -4.51 -1.62 12.21
N TYR A 201 -3.31 -1.66 12.78
CA TYR A 201 -3.05 -1.16 14.12
C TYR A 201 -2.18 0.09 14.04
N MET A 202 -2.75 1.21 14.45
CA MET A 202 -2.07 2.49 14.55
C MET A 202 -2.04 2.95 16.00
N LYS A 203 -1.06 3.79 16.32
CA LYS A 203 -1.01 4.53 17.57
C LYS A 203 -1.01 6.01 17.31
N LYS A 204 -1.67 6.78 18.17
CA LYS A 204 -1.59 8.23 18.17
C LYS A 204 -0.51 8.66 19.17
N ILE A 205 0.57 9.26 18.69
CA ILE A 205 1.71 9.68 19.50
C ILE A 205 1.93 11.17 19.24
N GLU A 206 1.87 11.97 20.31
CA GLU A 206 2.07 13.43 20.24
C GLU A 206 1.13 14.15 19.25
N GLY A 207 -0.02 13.55 18.93
CA GLY A 207 -1.00 14.11 17.99
C GLY A 207 -1.00 13.45 16.61
N GLU A 208 0.07 12.74 16.26
CA GLU A 208 0.27 12.11 14.95
C GLU A 208 -0.08 10.62 14.98
N TYR A 209 -0.66 10.11 13.90
CA TYR A 209 -0.91 8.69 13.75
C TYR A 209 0.33 8.00 13.18
N ARG A 210 0.72 6.89 13.81
CA ARG A 210 1.82 6.02 13.38
C ARG A 210 1.29 4.62 13.15
N THR A 211 1.48 4.10 11.95
CA THR A 211 1.16 2.71 11.63
C THR A 211 2.14 1.79 12.33
N ILE A 212 1.65 0.81 13.07
CA ILE A 212 2.48 -0.21 13.73
C ILE A 212 2.39 -1.54 12.97
N LEU A 213 1.21 -1.88 12.47
CA LEU A 213 0.96 -3.12 11.78
C LEU A 213 -0.13 -2.95 10.74
N ILE A 214 0.10 -3.45 9.53
CA ILE A 214 -0.86 -3.52 8.43
C ILE A 214 -0.77 -4.89 7.77
N MET A 215 -1.92 -5.43 7.37
CA MET A 215 -2.04 -6.66 6.57
C MET A 215 -3.46 -6.82 6.04
N GLU A 216 -3.63 -7.74 5.10
CA GLU A 216 -4.93 -8.09 4.54
C GLU A 216 -5.22 -9.58 4.69
N LEU A 217 -6.48 -9.90 4.94
CA LEU A 217 -7.04 -11.23 4.79
C LEU A 217 -7.13 -11.55 3.30
N ASP A 218 -6.27 -12.46 2.83
CA ASP A 218 -6.27 -12.92 1.43
C ASP A 218 -7.27 -14.05 1.23
N ARG A 219 -7.31 -15.01 2.17
CA ARG A 219 -8.17 -16.19 2.06
C ARG A 219 -8.43 -16.86 3.40
N VAL A 220 -9.63 -17.40 3.56
CA VAL A 220 -9.97 -18.37 4.60
C VAL A 220 -10.07 -19.77 3.97
N PHE A 221 -9.49 -20.78 4.61
CA PHE A 221 -9.60 -22.16 4.15
C PHE A 221 -9.75 -23.13 5.30
N TRP A 222 -10.39 -24.25 5.00
CA TRP A 222 -10.62 -25.34 5.94
C TRP A 222 -9.87 -26.57 5.47
N ASP A 223 -9.05 -27.15 6.33
CA ASP A 223 -8.38 -28.41 6.09
C ASP A 223 -8.79 -29.47 7.14
N ALA A 224 -8.18 -30.66 7.08
CA ALA A 224 -8.48 -31.75 8.02
C ALA A 224 -8.05 -31.46 9.47
N LYS A 225 -7.24 -30.41 9.71
CA LYS A 225 -6.73 -30.00 11.02
C LYS A 225 -7.50 -28.80 11.59
N GLY A 226 -8.24 -28.07 10.77
CA GLY A 226 -9.12 -26.99 11.21
C GLY A 226 -9.19 -25.83 10.22
N GLY A 227 -9.68 -24.70 10.69
CA GLY A 227 -9.66 -23.46 9.93
C GLY A 227 -8.25 -22.85 9.91
N MET A 228 -7.88 -22.27 8.78
CA MET A 228 -6.65 -21.50 8.61
C MET A 228 -6.93 -20.26 7.76
N VAL A 229 -6.20 -19.19 8.05
CA VAL A 229 -6.21 -17.97 7.23
C VAL A 229 -4.89 -17.80 6.52
N ARG A 230 -4.94 -17.28 5.31
CA ARG A 230 -3.80 -16.68 4.62
C ARG A 230 -3.93 -15.17 4.72
N LEU A 231 -2.88 -14.55 5.25
CA LEU A 231 -2.72 -13.11 5.29
C LEU A 231 -1.65 -12.72 4.29
N ARG A 232 -1.82 -11.56 3.66
CA ARG A 232 -0.86 -10.96 2.72
C ARG A 232 -0.54 -9.52 3.14
N GLY A 233 0.52 -8.95 2.56
CA GLY A 233 0.84 -7.56 2.83
C GLY A 233 1.28 -7.28 4.26
N LEU A 234 1.69 -8.30 5.03
CA LEU A 234 2.01 -8.10 6.43
C LEU A 234 3.26 -7.25 6.55
N SER A 235 3.06 -6.02 7.02
CA SER A 235 4.12 -5.08 7.31
C SER A 235 4.02 -4.59 8.75
N GLN A 236 5.14 -4.68 9.48
CA GLN A 236 5.25 -4.20 10.85
C GLN A 236 6.29 -3.10 10.92
N PHE A 237 5.93 -1.97 11.51
CA PHE A 237 6.82 -0.83 11.72
C PHE A 237 7.24 -0.76 13.19
N LYS A 238 8.28 0.03 13.46
CA LYS A 238 8.78 0.25 14.80
C LYS A 238 7.74 0.93 15.67
N ASP A 239 7.49 0.41 16.86
CA ASP A 239 6.67 1.08 17.85
C ASP A 239 7.51 2.12 18.63
N PRO A 240 7.19 3.42 18.52
CA PRO A 240 7.96 4.46 19.21
C PRO A 240 7.93 4.32 20.74
N GLU A 241 6.93 3.64 21.30
CA GLU A 241 6.84 3.40 22.75
C GLU A 241 7.61 2.15 23.20
N TYR A 242 8.08 1.29 22.29
CA TYR A 242 8.81 0.08 22.65
C TYR A 242 10.07 0.39 23.47
N VAL A 243 10.85 1.39 23.05
CA VAL A 243 12.10 1.80 23.72
C VAL A 243 11.83 2.41 25.11
N ARG A 244 10.69 3.07 25.32
CA ARG A 244 10.32 3.66 26.62
C ARG A 244 10.09 2.55 27.67
N THR A 245 9.41 1.48 27.28
CA THR A 245 9.14 0.32 28.16
C THR A 245 10.40 -0.38 28.68
N LEU A 246 11.46 -0.47 27.87
CA LEU A 246 12.74 -1.08 28.28
C LEU A 246 13.52 -0.23 29.28
N LYS A 247 13.37 1.10 29.25
CA LYS A 247 14.01 2.01 30.20
C LYS A 247 13.30 2.07 31.55
N GLU A 248 12.01 1.76 31.62
CA GLU A 248 11.23 1.75 32.87
C GLU A 248 11.31 0.40 33.60
N THR A 249 11.88 -0.63 32.97
CA THR A 249 12.05 -1.98 33.54
C THR A 249 13.52 -2.38 33.72
N SER A 250 14.47 -1.44 33.56
CA SER A 250 15.90 -1.63 33.83
C SER A 250 16.38 -0.89 35.07
#